data_AF-A0A2V8MRM8-F1
#
_entry.id   AF-A0A2V8MRM8-F1
#
_cell.length_a   1.000
_cell.length_b   1.000
_cell.length_c   1.000
_cell.angle_alpha   90.00
_cell.angle_beta   90.00
_cell.angle_gamma   90.00
#
_symmetry.space_group_name_H-M   'P 1'
#
loop_
_entity.id
_entity.type
_entity.pdbx_description
1 polymer ?
#
loop_
_entity_poly.entity_id
_entity_poly.type
_entity_poly.pdbx_seq_one_letter_code
_entity_poly.pdbx_strand_id
1 'polypeptide(L)' 'NSGRFHFDAISPGDYLVFAWQEIEEGLWRDPDFVRRNEASGKLVRIGEAGREAIELNAIPFAY' A
#
# COMPACT_ATOMS: atom_id res chain seq x y z
N ASN A 1 19.05 4.48 -3.57
CA ASN A 1 17.67 4.06 -3.91
C ASN A 1 16.71 4.96 -3.13
N SER A 2 15.81 5.71 -3.76
CA SER A 2 15.09 6.82 -3.11
C SER A 2 13.69 6.47 -2.56
N GLY A 3 13.35 5.19 -2.45
CA GLY A 3 12.02 4.75 -1.99
C GLY A 3 10.87 5.18 -2.90
N ARG A 4 11.14 5.47 -4.17
CA ARG A 4 10.14 5.90 -5.15
C ARG A 4 9.65 4.72 -5.96
N PHE A 5 8.34 4.58 -6.03
CA PHE A 5 7.66 3.58 -6.84
C PHE A 5 6.72 4.27 -7.82
N HIS A 6 6.54 3.65 -8.98
CA HIS A 6 5.60 4.11 -9.99
C HIS A 6 4.78 2.93 -10.46
N PHE A 7 3.46 3.11 -10.51
CA PHE A 7 2.50 2.13 -10.98
C PHE A 7 1.70 2.77 -12.09
N ASP A 8 1.62 2.08 -13.23
CA ASP A 8 0.85 2.47 -14.39
C ASP A 8 -0.37 1.56 -14.57
N ALA A 9 -1.37 2.05 -15.31
CA ALA A 9 -2.57 1.30 -15.67
C ALA A 9 -3.35 0.72 -14.48
N ILE A 10 -3.38 1.45 -13.35
CA ILE A 10 -4.23 1.12 -12.21
C ILE A 10 -5.69 1.45 -12.56
N SER A 11 -6.58 0.46 -12.40
CA SER A 11 -8.02 0.66 -12.64
C SER A 11 -8.59 1.74 -11.71
N PRO A 12 -9.57 2.55 -12.14
CA PRO A 12 -10.23 3.49 -11.25
C PRO A 12 -10.88 2.78 -10.06
N GLY A 13 -10.81 3.38 -8.87
CA GLY A 13 -11.35 2.80 -7.64
C GLY A 13 -10.73 3.34 -6.36
N ASP A 14 -11.21 2.85 -5.24
CA ASP A 14 -10.66 3.16 -3.92
C ASP A 14 -9.69 2.03 -3.50
N TYR A 15 -8.47 2.40 -3.13
CA TYR A 15 -7.39 1.48 -2.78
C TYR A 15 -6.88 1.78 -1.38
N LEU A 16 -6.61 0.72 -0.61
CA LEU A 16 -5.85 0.82 0.62
C LEU A 16 -4.41 0.40 0.35
N VAL A 17 -3.48 1.35 0.44
CA VAL A 17 -2.07 1.15 0.09
C VAL A 17 -1.23 1.05 1.35
N PHE A 18 -0.31 0.10 1.35
CA PHE A 18 0.61 -0.15 2.46
C PHE A 18 2.05 -0.15 1.96
N ALA A 19 2.97 0.16 2.86
CA ALA A 19 4.41 -0.04 2.66
C ALA A 19 4.98 -0.63 3.94
N TRP A 20 5.83 -1.65 3.81
CA TRP A 20 6.54 -2.26 4.94
C TRP A 20 8.05 -2.12 4.73
N GLN A 21 8.80 -1.95 5.82
CA GLN A 21 10.26 -1.99 5.78
C GLN A 21 10.76 -3.41 5.49
N GLU A 22 10.11 -4.39 6.10
CA GLU A 22 10.36 -5.82 5.97
C GLU A 22 9.05 -6.56 6.23
N ILE A 23 8.83 -7.68 5.54
CA ILE A 23 7.68 -8.56 5.73
C ILE A 23 8.00 -9.95 5.19
N GLU A 24 7.46 -11.00 5.80
CA GLU A 24 7.56 -12.35 5.27
C GLU A 24 6.83 -12.46 3.92
N GLU A 25 7.43 -13.20 2.97
CA GLU A 25 6.85 -13.40 1.65
C GLU A 25 5.46 -14.04 1.75
N GLY A 26 4.46 -13.41 1.13
CA GLY A 26 3.08 -13.91 1.11
C GLY A 26 2.23 -13.50 2.31
N LEU A 27 2.80 -12.89 3.37
CA LEU A 27 2.03 -12.46 4.54
C LEU A 27 0.99 -11.38 4.21
N TRP A 28 1.23 -10.57 3.17
CA TRP A 28 0.24 -9.61 2.64
C TRP A 28 -0.99 -10.28 2.00
N ARG A 29 -0.98 -11.61 1.81
CA ARG A 29 -2.15 -12.38 1.35
C ARG A 29 -2.98 -12.92 2.52
N ASP A 30 -2.47 -12.86 3.76
CA ASP A 30 -3.22 -13.23 4.95
C ASP A 30 -4.23 -12.12 5.28
N PRO A 31 -5.55 -12.39 5.19
CA PRO A 31 -6.57 -11.40 5.46
C PRO A 31 -6.54 -10.91 6.91
N ASP A 32 -6.17 -11.75 7.88
CA ASP A 32 -6.08 -11.34 9.28
C ASP A 32 -4.89 -10.41 9.49
N PHE A 33 -3.77 -10.65 8.81
CA PHE A 33 -2.62 -9.74 8.82
C PHE A 33 -2.98 -8.38 8.22
N VAL A 34 -3.60 -8.37 7.04
CA VAL A 34 -4.01 -7.11 6.38
C VAL A 34 -4.97 -6.33 7.28
N ARG A 35 -5.98 -7.02 7.84
CA ARG A 35 -6.99 -6.42 8.72
C ARG A 35 -6.39 -5.78 9.98
N ARG A 36 -5.40 -6.42 10.62
CA ARG A 36 -4.69 -5.85 11.78
C ARG A 36 -3.93 -4.57 11.42
N ASN A 37 -3.51 -4.43 10.17
CA ASN A 37 -2.70 -3.30 9.70
C ASN A 37 -3.51 -2.22 8.97
N GLU A 38 -4.82 -2.40 8.74
CA GLU A 38 -5.68 -1.47 7.99
C GLU A 38 -5.53 -0.01 8.43
N ALA A 39 -5.45 0.24 9.74
CA ALA A 39 -5.30 1.58 10.32
C ALA A 39 -3.96 2.26 9.97
N SER A 40 -2.95 1.48 9.58
CA SER A 40 -1.64 1.98 9.13
C SER A 40 -1.57 2.14 7.61
N GLY A 41 -2.58 1.68 6.88
CA GLY A 41 -2.70 1.87 5.44
C GLY A 41 -3.14 3.29 5.08
N LYS A 42 -2.87 3.68 3.84
CA LYS A 42 -3.33 4.95 3.27
C LYS A 42 -4.42 4.69 2.25
N LEU A 43 -5.60 5.24 2.50
CA LEU A 43 -6.69 5.21 1.52
C LEU A 43 -6.42 6.21 0.40
N VAL A 44 -6.53 5.75 -0.84
CA VAL A 44 -6.29 6.56 -2.04
C VAL A 44 -7.36 6.24 -3.07
N ARG A 45 -7.94 7.27 -3.65
CA ARG A 45 -8.90 7.13 -4.73
C ARG A 45 -8.20 7.43 -6.05
N ILE A 46 -8.24 6.46 -6.97
CA ILE A 46 -7.74 6.63 -8.34
C ILE A 46 -8.92 6.93 -9.24
N GLY A 47 -8.92 8.11 -9.87
CA GLY A 47 -9.90 8.50 -10.87
C GLY A 47 -9.57 7.96 -12.27
N GLU A 48 -10.53 8.04 -13.19
CA GLU A 48 -10.29 7.76 -14.61
C GLU A 48 -9.19 8.66 -15.17
N ALA A 49 -8.17 8.06 -15.80
CA ALA A 49 -6.96 8.74 -16.28
C ALA A 49 -6.24 9.61 -15.23
N GLY A 50 -6.49 9.37 -13.93
CA GLY A 50 -5.92 10.12 -12.83
C GLY A 50 -4.46 9.76 -12.57
N ARG A 51 -3.69 10.73 -12.07
CA ARG A 51 -2.33 10.52 -11.57
C ARG A 51 -2.25 10.97 -10.13
N GLU A 52 -2.18 9.99 -9.22
CA GLU A 52 -2.02 10.26 -7.80
C GLU A 52 -0.56 10.10 -7.38
N ALA A 53 -0.09 11.03 -6.56
CA ALA A 53 1.21 10.97 -5.91
C ALA A 53 1.00 10.91 -4.41
N ILE A 54 1.37 9.79 -3.79
CA ILE A 54 1.22 9.57 -2.35
C ILE A 54 2.57 9.31 -1.70
N GLU A 55 2.75 9.91 -0.54
CA GLU A 55 3.78 9.51 0.40
C GLU A 55 3.22 8.47 1.38
N LEU A 56 3.99 7.41 1.62
CA LEU A 56 3.67 6.32 2.54
C LEU A 56 4.75 6.27 3.61
N ASN A 57 4.32 6.17 4.86
CA ASN A 57 5.23 5.83 5.95
C ASN A 57 5.36 4.31 6.01
N ALA A 58 6.58 3.80 5.89
CA ALA A 58 6.81 2.37 5.94
C ALA A 58 6.52 1.83 7.36
N ILE A 59 5.64 0.85 7.44
CA ILE A 59 5.30 0.13 8.66
C ILE A 59 6.54 -0.69 9.07
N PRO A 60 7.00 -0.59 10.33
CA PRO A 60 8.08 -1.41 10.85
C PRO A 60 7.74 -2.90 10.79
N PHE A 61 8.76 -3.77 10.80
CA PHE A 61 8.57 -5.22 10.80
C PHE A 61 7.61 -5.66 11.92
N ALA A 62 6.56 -6.39 11.54
CA ALA A 62 5.57 -6.93 12.45
C ALA A 62 5.95 -8.37 12.81
N TYR A 63 6.29 -8.62 14.08
CA TYR A 63 6.44 -9.96 14.66
C TYR A 63 5.21 -10.30 15.50
#